data_AF-A0A261CYQ0-F1
#
_entry.id   AF-A0A261CYQ0-F1
#
_cell.length_a   1.000
_cell.length_b   1.000
_cell.length_c   1.000
_cell.angle_alpha   90.00
_cell.angle_beta   90.00
_cell.angle_gamma   90.00
#
_symmetry.space_group_name_H-M   'P 1'
#
loop_
_entity.id
_entity.type
_entity.pdbx_description
1 polymer ?
#
loop_
_entity_poly.entity_id
_entity_poly.type
_entity_poly.pdbx_seq_one_letter_code
_entity_poly.pdbx_strand_id
1 'polypeptide(L)'
;MAAAPIASAFAVTPAPGGGYVHLSSDEAQVLHDAHLGGTIDAVTGWQPDPDSGLTFGAAIDQFSGRAAASPSGTFYAGLTEIPNNLTWHTGWRR
;
A
#
# COMPACT_ATOMS: atom_id res chain seq x y z
N MET A 1 -5.34 -19.86 -22.87
CA MET A 1 -5.39 -19.36 -21.49
C MET A 1 -3.95 -19.28 -21.00
N ALA A 2 -3.39 -18.07 -20.92
CA ALA A 2 -2.06 -17.84 -20.38
C ALA A 2 -2.16 -16.62 -19.47
N ALA A 3 -2.13 -16.86 -18.16
CA ALA A 3 -1.89 -15.82 -17.17
C ALA A 3 -0.49 -16.04 -16.61
N ALA A 4 0.15 -14.93 -16.25
CA ALA A 4 1.46 -14.73 -15.60
C ALA A 4 2.65 -14.46 -16.55
N PRO A 5 3.45 -13.41 -16.29
CA PRO A 5 3.76 -12.91 -14.95
C PRO A 5 3.25 -11.48 -14.68
N ILE A 6 2.41 -11.31 -13.65
CA ILE A 6 2.45 -10.06 -12.87
C ILE A 6 3.74 -10.15 -12.05
N ALA A 7 4.85 -9.82 -12.68
CA ALA A 7 6.12 -9.62 -12.00
C ALA A 7 6.82 -8.43 -12.67
N SER A 8 6.09 -7.32 -12.80
CA SER A 8 6.73 -6.02 -12.57
C SER A 8 7.44 -6.16 -11.22
N ALA A 9 8.76 -6.07 -11.21
CA ALA A 9 9.49 -6.00 -9.96
C ALA A 9 8.91 -4.79 -9.22
N PHE A 10 8.26 -5.03 -8.07
CA PHE A 10 7.74 -3.96 -7.24
C PHE A 10 8.82 -2.88 -7.11
N ALA A 11 8.48 -1.65 -7.48
CA ALA A 11 9.43 -0.57 -7.33
C ALA A 11 9.58 -0.31 -5.83
N VAL A 12 10.73 -0.66 -5.26
CA VAL A 12 11.03 -0.46 -3.84
C VAL A 12 11.97 0.71 -3.67
N THR A 13 11.54 1.74 -2.93
CA THR A 13 12.39 2.86 -2.52
C THR A 13 12.89 2.61 -1.09
N PRO A 14 14.21 2.46 -0.87
CA PRO A 14 14.75 2.31 0.49
C PRO A 14 14.47 3.52 1.36
N ALA A 15 14.26 3.29 2.66
CA ALA A 15 14.09 4.35 3.66
C ALA A 15 14.89 4.02 4.92
N PRO A 16 15.24 5.01 5.77
CA PRO A 16 15.93 4.75 7.03
C PRO A 16 15.13 3.76 7.89
N GLY A 17 15.72 2.59 8.13
CA GLY A 17 15.06 1.50 8.87
C GLY A 17 13.83 0.93 8.16
N GLY A 18 13.74 0.95 6.83
CA GLY A 18 12.62 0.34 6.11
C GLY A 18 12.62 0.60 4.60
N GLY A 19 11.44 0.78 4.02
CA GLY A 19 11.27 1.02 2.59
C GLY A 19 9.80 1.18 2.18
N TYR A 20 9.62 1.66 0.95
CA TYR A 20 8.32 1.89 0.32
C TYR A 20 8.19 1.01 -0.91
N VAL A 21 7.07 0.31 -1.01
CA VAL A 21 6.63 -0.38 -2.23
C VAL A 21 5.75 0.59 -3.01
N HIS A 22 6.03 0.72 -4.30
CA HIS A 22 5.23 1.50 -5.24
C HIS A 22 4.54 0.57 -6.23
N LEU A 23 3.24 0.77 -6.40
CA LEU A 23 2.39 0.05 -7.33
C LEU A 23 1.90 1.02 -8.41
N SER A 24 1.99 0.60 -9.66
CA SER A 24 1.31 1.23 -10.79
C SER A 24 -0.22 1.18 -10.63
N SER A 25 -0.93 1.90 -11.49
CA SER A 25 -2.40 1.93 -11.49
C SER A 25 -3.01 0.53 -11.64
N ASP A 26 -2.49 -0.28 -12.56
CA ASP A 26 -2.98 -1.65 -12.79
C ASP A 26 -2.73 -2.57 -11.57
N GLU A 27 -1.57 -2.45 -10.93
CA GLU A 27 -1.25 -3.21 -9.72
C GLU A 27 -2.08 -2.74 -8.52
N ALA A 28 -2.34 -1.44 -8.42
CA ALA A 28 -3.22 -0.86 -7.41
C ALA A 28 -4.67 -1.33 -7.59
N GLN A 29 -5.14 -1.50 -8.84
CA GLN A 29 -6.45 -2.07 -9.13
C GLN A 29 -6.55 -3.52 -8.61
N VAL A 30 -5.54 -4.35 -8.87
CA VAL A 30 -5.49 -5.73 -8.36
C VAL A 30 -5.55 -5.74 -6.83
N LEU A 31 -4.81 -4.85 -6.16
CA LEU A 31 -4.82 -4.75 -4.70
C LEU A 31 -6.17 -4.28 -4.17
N HIS A 32 -6.80 -3.29 -4.82
CA HIS A 32 -8.11 -2.78 -4.45
C HIS A 32 -9.21 -3.84 -4.58
N ASP A 33 -9.25 -4.54 -5.72
CA ASP A 33 -10.25 -5.58 -5.98
C ASP A 33 -10.14 -6.75 -4.99
N ALA A 34 -8.94 -7.02 -4.48
CA ALA A 34 -8.70 -8.06 -3.48
C ALA A 34 -9.27 -7.75 -2.08
N HIS A 35 -9.60 -6.48 -1.77
CA HIS A 35 -10.21 -6.04 -0.50
C HIS A 35 -9.52 -6.64 0.74
N LEU A 36 -8.20 -6.49 0.81
CA LEU A 36 -7.39 -7.15 1.83
C LEU A 36 -7.28 -6.36 3.14
N GLY A 37 -7.77 -5.12 3.21
CA GLY A 37 -7.56 -4.23 4.35
C GLY A 37 -7.92 -4.85 5.70
N GLY A 38 -9.11 -5.44 5.82
CA GLY A 38 -9.52 -6.09 7.07
C GLY A 38 -8.63 -7.26 7.49
N THR A 39 -8.09 -8.01 6.52
CA THR A 39 -7.14 -9.11 6.80
C THR A 39 -5.79 -8.56 7.26
N ILE A 40 -5.32 -7.48 6.63
CA ILE A 40 -4.08 -6.81 6.99
C ILE A 40 -4.17 -6.26 8.42
N ASP A 41 -5.27 -5.59 8.76
CA ASP A 41 -5.49 -5.04 10.10
C ASP A 41 -5.54 -6.13 11.17
N ALA A 42 -6.13 -7.29 10.85
CA ALA A 42 -6.17 -8.43 11.75
C ALA A 42 -4.77 -9.00 12.07
N VAL A 43 -3.82 -8.90 11.13
CA VAL A 43 -2.45 -9.43 11.30
C VAL A 43 -1.52 -8.40 11.93
N THR A 44 -1.61 -7.13 11.53
CA THR A 44 -0.69 -6.09 12.00
C THR A 44 -1.07 -5.53 13.37
N GLY A 45 -2.38 -5.43 13.66
CA GLY A 45 -2.88 -4.81 14.90
C GLY A 45 -2.48 -3.35 15.09
N TRP A 46 -2.13 -2.65 14.01
CA TRP A 46 -1.68 -1.26 14.10
C TRP A 46 -2.81 -0.32 14.51
N GLN A 47 -2.46 0.68 15.32
CA GLN A 47 -3.41 1.71 15.70
C GLN A 47 -3.78 2.57 14.49
N PRO A 48 -5.02 3.10 14.44
CA PRO A 48 -5.41 4.07 13.42
C PRO A 48 -4.47 5.27 13.42
N ASP A 49 -4.20 5.79 12.23
CA ASP A 49 -3.47 7.04 12.05
C ASP A 49 -4.26 8.18 12.72
N PRO A 50 -3.64 8.99 13.59
CA PRO A 50 -4.35 9.99 14.39
C PRO A 50 -4.94 11.15 13.55
N ASP A 51 -4.37 11.42 12.37
CA ASP A 51 -4.80 12.52 11.50
C ASP A 51 -5.96 12.11 10.59
N SER A 52 -5.90 10.92 9.99
CA SER A 52 -6.91 10.41 9.06
C SER A 52 -7.98 9.53 9.72
N GLY A 53 -7.71 8.98 10.90
CA GLY A 53 -8.56 8.00 11.58
C GLY A 53 -8.60 6.63 10.90
N LEU A 54 -7.78 6.40 9.87
CA LEU A 54 -7.75 5.15 9.11
C LEU A 54 -6.77 4.16 9.72
N THR A 55 -7.16 2.90 9.78
CA THR A 55 -6.22 1.79 9.99
C THR A 55 -5.37 1.57 8.73
N PHE A 56 -4.25 0.88 8.86
CA PHE A 56 -3.35 0.63 7.73
C PHE A 56 -4.03 -0.12 6.60
N GLY A 57 -4.77 -1.17 6.92
CA GLY A 57 -5.55 -1.93 5.96
C GLY A 57 -6.63 -1.08 5.29
N ALA A 58 -7.39 -0.29 6.06
CA ALA A 58 -8.38 0.63 5.50
C ALA A 58 -7.74 1.68 4.57
N ALA A 59 -6.55 2.16 4.90
CA ALA A 59 -5.80 3.10 4.08
C ALA A 59 -5.31 2.45 2.78
N ILE A 60 -4.90 1.18 2.81
CA ILE A 60 -4.57 0.40 1.61
C ILE A 60 -5.80 0.30 0.69
N ASP A 61 -6.95 -0.13 1.20
CA ASP A 61 -8.17 -0.29 0.40
C ASP A 61 -8.61 1.05 -0.22
N GLN A 62 -8.52 2.13 0.57
CA GLN A 62 -8.90 3.47 0.13
C GLN A 62 -7.94 4.05 -0.92
N PHE A 63 -6.63 3.99 -0.70
CA PHE A 63 -5.67 4.66 -1.57
C PHE A 63 -5.33 3.85 -2.83
N SER A 64 -5.42 2.52 -2.77
CA SER A 64 -5.31 1.66 -3.95
C SER A 64 -6.42 1.97 -4.97
N GLY A 65 -7.68 2.09 -4.53
CA GLY A 65 -8.79 2.47 -5.41
C GLY A 65 -8.64 3.87 -6.01
N ARG A 66 -8.07 4.83 -5.26
CA ARG A 66 -7.78 6.17 -5.80
C ARG A 66 -6.67 6.16 -6.84
N ALA A 67 -5.63 5.35 -6.65
CA ALA A 67 -4.56 5.19 -7.62
C ALA A 67 -5.08 4.51 -8.90
N ALA A 68 -5.89 3.45 -8.75
CA ALA A 68 -6.48 2.72 -9.86
C ALA A 68 -7.42 3.56 -10.73
N ALA A 69 -8.05 4.59 -10.14
CA ALA A 69 -8.92 5.51 -10.88
C ALA A 69 -8.17 6.46 -11.85
N SER A 70 -6.83 6.47 -11.86
CA SER A 70 -6.00 7.28 -12.76
C SER A 70 -5.06 6.40 -13.59
N PRO A 71 -4.99 6.53 -14.93
CA PRO A 71 -4.07 5.73 -15.75
C PRO A 71 -2.58 5.94 -15.39
N SER A 72 -2.23 7.13 -14.89
CA SER A 72 -0.89 7.48 -14.39
C SER A 72 -0.78 7.33 -12.86
N GLY A 73 -1.83 6.83 -12.22
CA GLY A 73 -1.89 6.69 -10.77
C GLY A 73 -0.81 5.77 -10.23
N THR A 74 -0.24 6.14 -9.09
CA THR A 74 0.72 5.33 -8.36
C THR A 74 0.29 5.24 -6.92
N PHE A 75 0.11 4.03 -6.41
CA PHE A 75 -0.07 3.77 -4.98
C PHE A 75 1.29 3.52 -4.34
N TYR A 76 1.46 3.90 -3.08
CA TYR A 76 2.62 3.52 -2.29
C TYR A 76 2.23 3.14 -0.87
N ALA A 77 2.90 2.11 -0.35
CA ALA A 77 2.84 1.70 1.04
C ALA A 77 4.23 1.40 1.55
N GLY A 78 4.53 1.74 2.79
CA GLY A 78 5.88 1.55 3.32
C GLY A 78 5.95 1.58 4.84
N LEU A 79 7.14 1.24 5.30
CA LEU A 79 7.53 1.25 6.71
C LEU A 79 8.84 2.00 6.86
N THR A 80 9.00 2.73 7.96
CA THR A 80 10.25 3.39 8.34
C THR A 80 10.56 3.14 9.82
N GLU A 81 11.78 3.49 10.24
CA GLU A 81 12.17 3.55 11.66
C GLU A 81 12.13 2.22 12.43
N ILE A 82 12.29 1.09 11.72
CA ILE A 82 12.41 -0.25 12.31
C ILE A 82 13.77 -0.39 13.03
N PRO A 83 13.84 -1.05 14.20
CA PRO A 83 12.75 -1.70 14.94
C PRO A 83 12.13 -0.83 16.06
N ASN A 84 12.72 0.33 16.36
CA ASN A 84 12.47 1.02 17.63
C ASN A 84 11.27 1.97 17.60
N ASN A 85 10.88 2.47 16.43
CA ASN A 85 9.77 3.43 16.29
C ASN A 85 9.04 3.22 14.97
N LEU A 86 8.62 1.97 14.69
CA LEU A 86 8.02 1.60 13.40
C LEU A 86 6.86 2.55 13.05
N THR A 87 7.02 3.23 11.92
CA THR A 87 5.99 4.12 11.35
C THR A 87 5.58 3.58 10.00
N TRP A 88 4.27 3.39 9.81
CA TRP A 88 3.71 2.96 8.53
C TRP A 88 3.23 4.14 7.72
N HIS A 89 3.28 4.00 6.40
CA HIS A 89 2.92 5.04 5.45
C HIS A 89 2.09 4.44 4.34
N THR A 90 1.05 5.15 3.91
CA THR A 90 0.30 4.82 2.71
C THR A 90 -0.11 6.09 1.99
N GLY A 91 -0.27 6.00 0.67
CA GLY A 91 -0.79 7.09 -0.11
C GLY A 91 -0.82 6.78 -1.58
N TRP A 92 -1.14 7.79 -2.36
CA TRP A 92 -1.19 7.68 -3.81
C TRP A 92 -0.78 9.01 -4.46
N ARG A 93 -0.41 8.93 -5.74
CA ARG A 93 -0.11 10.06 -6.63
C ARG A 93 -0.89 9.86 -7.92
N ARG A 94 -1.26 10.97 -8.56
CA ARG A 94 -2.13 11.03 -9.73
C ARG A 94 -1.33 11.19 -11.02
#